data_AF-A0A1V5IEN9-F1
#
_entry.id   AF-A0A1V5IEN9-F1
#
_cell.length_a   1.000
_cell.length_b   1.000
_cell.length_c   1.000
_cell.angle_alpha   90.00
_cell.angle_beta   90.00
_cell.angle_gamma   90.00
#
_symmetry.space_group_name_H-M   'P 1'
#
loop_
_entity.id
_entity.type
_entity.pdbx_description
1 polymer ?
#
loop_
_entity_poly.entity_id
_entity_poly.type
_entity_poly.pdbx_seq_one_letter_code
_entity_poly.pdbx_strand_id
1 'polypeptide(L)'
;MTFKTGIPLPEGADIDLCYQRVLSWAKGYFASASVRSGAIIAENSETRRFVFNVEQTLVFKRSALEIDESIIVYNFSVNFNNNACNITVSDIKYRYEMGRESGGSTFTAEDWITDDEAFNRKKTKFLKQTGKFRIKTIDLKDKLYTLVEDVLNSK
;
A
#
# COMPACT_ATOMS: atom_id res chain seq x y z
N MET A 1 2.11 9.12 -8.21
CA MET A 1 0.86 8.51 -7.75
C MET A 1 0.91 8.44 -6.24
N THR A 2 -0.15 8.91 -5.58
CA THR A 2 -0.26 8.83 -4.12
C THR A 2 -1.71 8.60 -3.78
N PHE A 3 -1.96 7.63 -2.91
CA PHE A 3 -3.28 7.37 -2.38
C PHE A 3 -3.36 7.87 -0.95
N LYS A 4 -4.40 8.66 -0.65
CA LYS A 4 -4.65 9.19 0.69
C LYS A 4 -6.05 8.77 1.13
N THR A 5 -6.15 8.34 2.38
CA THR A 5 -7.40 7.97 3.03
C THR A 5 -7.33 8.41 4.49
N GLY A 6 -8.46 8.82 5.07
CA GLY A 6 -8.54 9.21 6.48
C GLY A 6 -9.60 8.41 7.19
N ILE A 7 -9.28 7.88 8.38
CA ILE A 7 -10.22 7.24 9.28
C ILE A 7 -10.56 8.26 10.38
N PRO A 8 -11.80 8.77 10.45
CA PRO A 8 -12.22 9.65 11.53
C PRO A 8 -12.10 8.93 12.87
N LEU A 9 -11.62 9.64 13.89
CA LEU A 9 -11.59 9.12 15.25
C LEU A 9 -12.84 9.58 16.02
N PRO A 10 -13.38 8.73 16.92
CA PRO A 10 -14.44 9.15 17.83
C PRO A 10 -14.03 10.38 18.65
N GLU A 11 -15.02 11.18 19.05
CA GLU A 11 -14.79 12.29 19.97
C GLU A 11 -14.20 11.78 21.29
N GLY A 12 -13.16 12.46 21.78
CA GLY A 12 -12.46 12.06 23.01
C GLY A 12 -11.54 10.83 22.87
N ALA A 13 -11.30 10.33 21.65
CA ALA A 13 -10.32 9.27 21.44
C ALA A 13 -8.92 9.68 21.96
N ASP A 14 -8.27 8.76 22.67
CA ASP A 14 -6.88 8.90 23.07
C ASP A 14 -5.98 8.70 21.84
N ILE A 15 -5.57 9.84 21.24
CA ILE A 15 -4.77 9.86 20.01
C ILE A 15 -3.42 9.17 20.22
N ASP A 16 -2.82 9.29 21.40
CA ASP A 16 -1.52 8.67 21.68
C ASP A 16 -1.67 7.15 21.78
N LEU A 17 -2.73 6.66 22.43
CA LEU A 17 -3.06 5.23 22.44
C LEU A 17 -3.36 4.70 21.02
N CYS A 18 -4.16 5.42 20.23
CA CYS A 18 -4.44 5.06 18.84
C CYS A 18 -3.16 4.98 18.01
N TYR A 19 -2.27 5.96 18.13
CA TYR A 19 -0.98 5.98 17.45
C TYR A 19 -0.14 4.75 17.83
N GLN A 20 -0.01 4.45 19.12
CA GLN A 20 0.77 3.30 19.59
C GLN A 20 0.19 1.96 19.10
N ARG A 21 -1.14 1.82 19.10
CA ARG A 21 -1.82 0.62 18.58
C ARG A 21 -1.52 0.40 17.10
N VAL A 22 -1.68 1.43 16.27
CA VAL A 22 -1.44 1.32 14.82
C VAL A 22 0.05 1.13 14.52
N LEU A 23 0.95 1.81 15.23
CA LEU A 23 2.39 1.62 15.07
C LEU A 23 2.82 0.19 15.44
N SER A 24 2.32 -0.35 16.55
CA SER A 24 2.61 -1.71 17.00
C SER A 24 2.10 -2.75 16.01
N TRP A 25 0.86 -2.58 15.54
CA TRP A 25 0.31 -3.40 14.46
C TRP A 25 1.18 -3.32 13.19
N ALA A 26 1.58 -2.13 12.75
CA ALA A 26 2.38 -1.96 11.53
C ALA A 26 3.74 -2.66 11.66
N LYS A 27 4.41 -2.53 12.81
CA LYS A 27 5.67 -3.24 13.11
C LYS A 27 5.50 -4.76 13.01
N GLY A 28 4.41 -5.32 13.54
CA GLY A 28 4.11 -6.75 13.44
C GLY A 28 3.71 -7.20 12.03
N TYR A 29 2.80 -6.48 11.38
CA TYR A 29 2.29 -6.81 10.05
C TYR A 29 3.40 -6.77 8.99
N PHE A 30 4.23 -5.73 9.00
CA PHE A 30 5.31 -5.58 8.02
C PHE A 30 6.58 -6.39 8.32
N ALA A 31 6.68 -6.99 9.51
CA ALA A 31 7.67 -8.03 9.81
C ALA A 31 7.16 -9.45 9.51
N SER A 32 5.88 -9.61 9.15
CA SER A 32 5.29 -10.93 8.91
C SER A 32 5.78 -11.54 7.59
N ALA A 33 5.73 -12.88 7.50
CA ALA A 33 6.07 -13.62 6.28
C ALA A 33 5.19 -13.29 5.06
N SER A 34 4.07 -12.57 5.26
CA SER A 34 3.20 -12.12 4.18
C SER A 34 3.76 -10.91 3.41
N VAL A 35 4.82 -10.29 3.94
CA VAL A 35 5.53 -9.14 3.38
C VAL A 35 6.98 -9.58 3.15
N ARG A 36 7.63 -9.14 2.07
CA ARG A 36 9.02 -9.52 1.78
C ARG A 36 10.00 -8.76 2.66
N SER A 37 9.75 -7.46 2.82
CA SER A 37 10.46 -6.62 3.78
C SER A 37 9.61 -5.41 4.14
N GLY A 38 9.80 -4.92 5.36
CA GLY A 38 9.14 -3.72 5.85
C GLY A 38 10.01 -3.02 6.88
N ALA A 39 10.59 -1.89 6.49
CA ALA A 39 11.49 -1.13 7.35
C ALA A 39 10.85 0.21 7.70
N ILE A 40 10.89 0.57 8.98
CA ILE A 40 10.54 1.92 9.38
C ILE A 40 11.66 2.87 8.93
N ILE A 41 11.30 3.91 8.18
CA ILE A 41 12.25 4.88 7.63
C ILE A 41 12.10 6.28 8.26
N ALA A 42 10.97 6.52 8.93
CA ALA A 42 10.75 7.70 9.74
C ALA A 42 9.76 7.38 10.87
N GLU A 43 10.02 7.87 12.07
CA GLU A 43 9.13 7.79 13.23
C GLU A 43 9.26 9.09 14.02
N ASN A 44 8.14 9.70 14.40
CA ASN A 44 8.10 10.87 15.25
C ASN A 44 6.87 10.79 16.16
N SER A 45 7.09 10.44 17.42
CA SER A 45 6.04 10.28 18.43
C SER A 45 5.37 11.59 18.80
N GLU A 46 6.11 12.72 18.85
CA GLU A 46 5.55 14.04 19.19
C GLU A 46 4.48 14.49 18.19
N THR A 47 4.73 14.23 16.91
CA THR A 47 3.80 14.53 15.81
C THR A 47 2.87 13.37 15.47
N ARG A 48 3.02 12.21 16.14
CA ARG A 48 2.26 10.96 15.89
C ARG A 48 2.31 10.53 14.44
N ARG A 49 3.52 10.48 13.90
CA ARG A 49 3.79 10.14 12.49
C ARG A 49 4.79 9.02 12.37
N PHE A 50 4.55 8.14 11.42
CA PHE A 50 5.55 7.17 10.99
C PHE A 50 5.43 6.86 9.51
N VAL A 51 6.51 6.31 8.95
CA VAL A 51 6.62 5.87 7.56
C VAL A 51 7.38 4.55 7.52
N PHE A 52 6.78 3.56 6.85
CA PHE A 52 7.43 2.32 6.46
C PHE A 52 7.74 2.34 4.97
N ASN A 53 8.91 1.85 4.58
CA ASN A 53 9.17 1.37 3.23
C ASN A 53 8.91 -0.13 3.20
N VAL A 54 8.07 -0.57 2.27
CA VAL A 54 7.55 -1.94 2.23
C VAL A 54 7.77 -2.55 0.85
N GLU A 55 8.31 -3.76 0.83
CA GLU A 55 8.37 -4.63 -0.34
C GLU A 55 7.46 -5.84 -0.13
N GLN A 56 6.57 -6.11 -1.08
CA GLN A 56 5.69 -7.30 -1.04
C GLN A 56 5.41 -7.83 -2.45
N THR A 57 4.96 -9.09 -2.52
CA THR A 57 4.50 -9.70 -3.77
C THR A 57 3.07 -9.24 -4.08
N LEU A 58 2.86 -8.72 -5.28
CA LEU A 58 1.58 -8.34 -5.86
C LEU A 58 1.14 -9.42 -6.86
N VAL A 59 0.25 -10.31 -6.44
CA VAL A 59 -0.24 -11.42 -7.27
C VAL A 59 -1.43 -10.96 -8.12
N PHE A 60 -1.30 -11.06 -9.44
CA PHE A 60 -2.38 -10.78 -10.39
C PHE A 60 -3.25 -12.00 -10.64
N LYS A 61 -2.60 -13.16 -10.85
CA LYS A 61 -3.25 -14.44 -11.10
C LYS A 61 -2.37 -15.55 -10.55
N ARG A 62 -3.00 -16.55 -9.92
CA ARG A 62 -2.35 -17.78 -9.50
C ARG A 62 -3.20 -18.97 -9.91
N SER A 63 -2.61 -19.91 -10.63
CA SER A 63 -3.22 -21.15 -11.08
C SER A 63 -2.20 -22.29 -11.00
N ALA A 64 -2.63 -23.54 -11.21
CA ALA A 64 -1.73 -24.69 -11.16
C ALA A 64 -0.59 -24.64 -12.19
N LEU A 65 -0.80 -23.97 -13.33
CA LEU A 65 0.15 -23.94 -14.46
C LEU A 65 0.95 -22.64 -14.56
N GLU A 66 0.45 -21.55 -13.97
CA GLU A 66 1.01 -20.21 -14.19
C GLU A 66 0.76 -19.33 -12.96
N ILE A 67 1.80 -18.59 -12.59
CA ILE A 67 1.77 -17.51 -11.59
C ILE A 67 2.17 -16.21 -12.30
N ASP A 68 1.29 -15.22 -12.23
CA ASP A 68 1.53 -13.86 -12.72
C ASP A 68 1.56 -12.91 -11.52
N GLU A 69 2.76 -12.43 -11.19
CA GLU A 69 3.00 -11.58 -10.03
C GLU A 69 4.11 -10.56 -10.30
N SER A 70 4.10 -9.46 -9.53
CA SER A 70 5.14 -8.44 -9.51
C SER A 70 5.60 -8.20 -8.07
N ILE A 71 6.81 -7.68 -7.88
CA ILE A 71 7.17 -7.07 -6.61
C ILE A 71 6.72 -5.62 -6.61
N ILE A 72 5.92 -5.22 -5.61
CA ILE A 72 5.59 -3.82 -5.36
C ILE A 72 6.42 -3.30 -4.19
N VAL A 73 7.02 -2.13 -4.38
CA VAL A 73 7.69 -1.34 -3.34
C VAL A 73 6.91 -0.06 -3.14
N TYR A 74 6.63 0.32 -1.89
CA TYR A 74 5.88 1.53 -1.58
C TYR A 74 6.21 2.05 -0.19
N ASN A 75 5.92 3.33 0.02
CA ASN A 75 5.91 3.93 1.34
C ASN A 75 4.49 3.89 1.92
N PHE A 76 4.34 3.35 3.13
CA PHE A 76 3.14 3.42 3.95
C PHE A 76 3.36 4.44 5.07
N SER A 77 2.61 5.53 5.06
CA SER A 77 2.69 6.56 6.10
C SER A 77 1.38 6.68 6.86
N VAL A 78 1.50 6.88 8.16
CA VAL A 78 0.39 7.23 9.05
C VAL A 78 0.69 8.56 9.74
N ASN A 79 -0.34 9.39 9.87
CA ASN A 79 -0.28 10.68 10.53
C ASN A 79 -1.61 10.98 11.24
N PHE A 80 -1.56 11.16 12.56
CA PHE A 80 -2.72 11.55 13.36
C PHE A 80 -2.81 13.08 13.43
N ASN A 81 -3.82 13.65 12.79
CA ASN A 81 -4.14 15.08 12.87
C ASN A 81 -5.63 15.29 12.55
N ASN A 82 -6.17 16.45 12.91
CA ASN A 82 -7.55 16.85 12.59
C ASN A 82 -8.59 15.78 12.99
N ASN A 83 -8.43 15.18 14.17
CA ASN A 83 -9.28 14.09 14.69
C ASN A 83 -9.40 12.88 13.74
N ALA A 84 -8.35 12.59 12.97
CA ALA A 84 -8.33 11.46 12.05
C ALA A 84 -6.96 10.75 12.03
N CYS A 85 -6.99 9.45 11.75
CA CYS A 85 -5.83 8.68 11.33
C CYS A 85 -5.70 8.79 9.81
N ASN A 86 -4.72 9.55 9.32
CA ASN A 86 -4.48 9.72 7.89
C ASN A 86 -3.46 8.70 7.40
N ILE A 87 -3.85 7.88 6.44
CA ILE A 87 -3.03 6.85 5.81
C ILE A 87 -2.66 7.32 4.41
N THR A 88 -1.38 7.19 4.07
CA THR A 88 -0.87 7.51 2.73
C THR A 88 -0.05 6.34 2.18
N VAL A 89 -0.36 5.93 0.94
CA VAL A 89 0.44 4.97 0.16
C VAL A 89 1.07 5.72 -1.01
N SER A 90 2.40 5.80 -1.06
CA SER A 90 3.16 6.64 -1.99
C SER A 90 4.48 5.99 -2.44
N ASP A 91 5.25 6.66 -3.31
CA ASP A 91 6.53 6.18 -3.87
C ASP A 91 6.43 4.74 -4.40
N ILE A 92 5.36 4.47 -5.15
CA ILE A 92 5.01 3.13 -5.58
C ILE A 92 5.84 2.76 -6.82
N LYS A 93 6.57 1.65 -6.72
CA LYS A 93 7.38 1.09 -7.80
C LYS A 93 7.06 -0.39 -7.97
N TYR A 94 7.08 -0.86 -9.21
CA TYR A 94 6.90 -2.26 -9.57
C TYR A 94 8.18 -2.81 -10.14
N ARG A 95 8.55 -4.03 -9.75
CA ARG A 95 9.58 -4.84 -10.41
C ARG A 95 8.89 -6.07 -10.96
N TYR A 96 8.86 -6.21 -12.28
CA TYR A 96 8.15 -7.28 -12.97
C TYR A 96 9.12 -8.08 -13.83
N GLU A 97 8.98 -9.41 -13.84
CA GLU A 97 9.77 -10.31 -14.69
C GLU A 97 11.30 -10.24 -14.50
N MET A 98 11.79 -9.79 -13.32
CA MET A 98 13.23 -9.63 -13.01
C MET A 98 14.08 -10.91 -13.11
N GLY A 99 13.46 -12.09 -13.26
CA GLY A 99 14.13 -13.38 -13.43
C GLY A 99 13.97 -14.01 -14.83
N ARG A 100 13.40 -13.31 -15.81
CA ARG A 100 13.31 -13.81 -17.19
C ARG A 100 14.57 -13.43 -17.99
N GLU A 101 14.91 -14.24 -18.99
CA GLU A 101 16.06 -14.01 -19.88
C GLU A 101 16.05 -12.63 -20.55
N SER A 102 14.88 -12.04 -20.76
CA SER A 102 14.70 -10.71 -21.34
C SER A 102 15.15 -9.55 -20.43
N GLY A 103 15.48 -9.82 -19.17
CA GLY A 103 15.64 -8.81 -18.14
C GLY A 103 14.27 -8.27 -17.71
N GLY A 104 14.04 -8.17 -16.40
CA GLY A 104 12.78 -7.61 -15.91
C GLY A 104 12.65 -6.13 -16.17
N SER A 105 11.45 -5.61 -15.94
CA SER A 105 11.13 -4.20 -16.08
C SER A 105 10.80 -3.58 -14.72
N THR A 106 11.24 -2.34 -14.53
CA THR A 106 10.87 -1.52 -13.38
C THR A 106 10.00 -0.37 -13.85
N PHE A 107 8.89 -0.13 -13.15
CA PHE A 107 7.93 0.91 -13.48
C PHE A 107 7.57 1.72 -12.23
N THR A 108 7.36 3.02 -12.38
CA THR A 108 6.73 3.84 -11.33
C THR A 108 5.21 3.77 -11.47
N ALA A 109 4.46 4.06 -10.41
CA ALA A 109 3.01 4.13 -10.53
C ALA A 109 2.52 5.32 -11.38
N GLU A 110 3.30 6.41 -11.39
CA GLU A 110 3.15 7.60 -12.22
C GLU A 110 3.17 7.26 -13.71
N ASP A 111 4.01 6.32 -14.13
CA ASP A 111 4.19 5.97 -15.54
C ASP A 111 3.42 4.71 -15.95
N TRP A 112 2.72 4.04 -15.01
CA TRP A 112 2.18 2.70 -15.26
C TRP A 112 0.71 2.51 -14.90
N ILE A 113 0.20 3.19 -13.86
CA ILE A 113 -1.15 2.94 -13.34
C ILE A 113 -2.01 4.20 -13.24
N THR A 114 -1.65 5.29 -13.94
CA THR A 114 -2.54 6.45 -14.07
C THR A 114 -3.79 6.10 -14.87
N ASP A 115 -4.79 6.98 -14.89
CA ASP A 115 -5.99 6.72 -15.70
C ASP A 115 -5.68 6.62 -17.19
N ASP A 116 -4.73 7.42 -17.67
CA ASP A 116 -4.37 7.43 -19.09
C ASP A 116 -3.56 6.18 -19.48
N GLU A 117 -2.75 5.64 -18.56
CA GLU A 117 -1.97 4.42 -18.80
C GLU A 117 -2.75 3.12 -18.52
N ALA A 118 -3.73 3.14 -17.62
CA ALA A 118 -4.46 1.95 -17.20
C ALA A 118 -5.77 1.70 -17.95
N PHE A 119 -6.34 2.71 -18.61
CA PHE A 119 -7.59 2.59 -19.36
C PHE A 119 -7.41 2.66 -20.87
N ASN A 120 -8.39 2.11 -21.60
CA ASN A 120 -8.50 2.40 -23.02
C ASN A 120 -8.73 3.90 -23.28
N ARG A 121 -8.49 4.37 -24.50
CA ARG A 121 -8.69 5.79 -24.89
C ARG A 121 -10.08 6.35 -24.53
N LYS A 122 -11.11 5.49 -24.49
CA LYS A 122 -12.49 5.87 -24.14
C LYS A 122 -12.77 5.89 -22.63
N LYS A 123 -11.79 5.56 -21.77
CA LYS A 123 -11.91 5.46 -20.30
C LYS A 123 -13.06 4.57 -19.80
N THR A 124 -13.34 3.49 -20.54
CA THR A 124 -14.46 2.57 -20.23
C THR A 124 -14.01 1.19 -19.78
N LYS A 125 -12.77 0.79 -20.10
CA LYS A 125 -12.23 -0.53 -19.77
C LYS A 125 -10.76 -0.41 -19.42
N PHE A 126 -10.32 -1.23 -18.47
CA PHE A 126 -8.91 -1.41 -18.16
C PHE A 126 -8.16 -2.07 -19.31
N LEU A 127 -6.93 -1.62 -19.56
CA LEU A 127 -6.00 -2.30 -20.46
C LEU A 127 -5.50 -3.58 -19.79
N LYS A 128 -5.33 -4.64 -20.59
CA LYS A 128 -4.93 -5.95 -20.07
C LYS A 128 -3.58 -5.93 -19.35
N GLN A 129 -2.63 -5.14 -19.84
CA GLN A 129 -1.25 -5.13 -19.33
C GLN A 129 -1.08 -4.31 -18.05
N THR A 130 -1.57 -3.06 -18.04
CA THR A 130 -1.41 -2.08 -16.95
C THR A 130 -2.58 -2.10 -15.97
N GLY A 131 -3.78 -2.42 -16.43
CA GLY A 131 -5.00 -2.43 -15.62
C GLY A 131 -4.95 -3.39 -14.43
N LYS A 132 -4.31 -4.56 -14.58
CA LYS A 132 -4.12 -5.52 -13.49
C LYS A 132 -3.29 -4.93 -12.33
N PHE A 133 -2.29 -4.11 -12.64
CA PHE A 133 -1.49 -3.40 -11.65
C PHE A 133 -2.34 -2.37 -10.93
N ARG A 134 -3.09 -1.56 -11.67
CA ARG A 134 -3.98 -0.54 -11.07
C ARG A 134 -4.98 -1.16 -10.10
N ILE A 135 -5.68 -2.21 -10.54
CA ILE A 135 -6.66 -2.91 -9.69
C ILE A 135 -5.97 -3.45 -8.43
N LYS A 136 -4.87 -4.21 -8.56
CA LYS A 136 -4.22 -4.82 -7.39
C LYS A 136 -3.56 -3.82 -6.45
N THR A 137 -3.12 -2.66 -6.94
CA THR A 137 -2.61 -1.59 -6.09
C THR A 137 -3.74 -0.88 -5.32
N ILE A 138 -4.92 -0.75 -5.92
CA ILE A 138 -6.12 -0.25 -5.23
C ILE A 138 -6.58 -1.27 -4.18
N ASP A 139 -6.69 -2.56 -4.54
CA ASP A 139 -7.02 -3.64 -3.60
C ASP A 139 -6.09 -3.62 -2.38
N LEU A 140 -4.79 -3.44 -2.60
CA LEU A 140 -3.80 -3.32 -1.54
C LEU A 140 -4.07 -2.11 -0.64
N LYS A 141 -4.30 -0.93 -1.23
CA LYS A 141 -4.59 0.30 -0.48
C LYS A 141 -5.82 0.11 0.41
N ASP A 142 -6.89 -0.44 -0.15
CA ASP A 142 -8.15 -0.66 0.57
C ASP A 142 -8.00 -1.72 1.66
N LYS A 143 -7.20 -2.77 1.42
CA LYS A 143 -6.83 -3.75 2.45
C LYS A 143 -6.08 -3.08 3.62
N LEU A 144 -5.07 -2.26 3.33
CA LEU A 144 -4.31 -1.56 4.37
C LEU A 144 -5.20 -0.60 5.17
N TYR A 145 -6.12 0.10 4.50
CA TYR A 145 -7.11 0.94 5.16
C TYR A 145 -7.97 0.11 6.13
N THR A 146 -8.57 -0.98 5.65
CA THR A 146 -9.44 -1.85 6.45
C THR A 146 -8.72 -2.41 7.66
N LEU A 147 -7.47 -2.86 7.50
CA LEU A 147 -6.68 -3.39 8.62
C LEU A 147 -6.37 -2.32 9.67
N VAL A 148 -6.09 -1.08 9.28
CA VAL A 148 -5.88 0.01 10.25
C VAL A 148 -7.19 0.39 10.94
N GLU A 149 -8.30 0.41 10.21
CA GLU A 149 -9.64 0.66 10.76
C GLU A 149 -10.01 -0.40 11.81
N ASP A 150 -9.76 -1.67 11.53
CA ASP A 150 -9.96 -2.78 12.48
C ASP A 150 -9.11 -2.61 13.74
N VAL A 151 -7.83 -2.21 13.60
CA VAL A 151 -6.95 -1.96 14.75
C VAL A 151 -7.47 -0.81 15.61
N LEU A 152 -7.95 0.27 15.00
CA LEU A 152 -8.50 1.41 15.71
C LEU A 152 -9.81 1.08 16.42
N ASN A 153 -10.63 0.21 15.84
CA ASN A 153 -11.93 -0.20 16.39
C ASN A 153 -11.84 -1.38 17.38
N SER A 154 -10.72 -2.09 17.41
CA SER A 154 -10.49 -3.17 18.37
C SER A 154 -10.40 -2.62 19.80
N LYS A 155 -11.12 -3.25 20.74
CA LYS A 155 -11.17 -2.83 22.15
C LYS A 155 -9.88 -3.20 22.88
#